data_AF-A0A7C9E1S8-F1
#
_entry.id   AF-A0A7C9E1S8-F1
#
_cell.length_a   1.000
_cell.length_b   1.000
_cell.length_c   1.000
_cell.angle_alpha   90.00
_cell.angle_beta   90.00
_cell.angle_gamma   90.00
#
_symmetry.space_group_name_H-M   'P 1'
#
loop_
_entity.id
_entity.type
_entity.pdbx_description
1 polymer ?
#
loop_
_entity_poly.entity_id
_entity_poly.type
_entity_poly.pdbx_seq_one_letter_code
_entity_poly.pdbx_strand_id
1 'polypeptide(L)'
;LDVWRSVAEGLDHFTFRSILSRGTQLSDEGAKKFMADMQGLFLVFRDFCERPEAFFPCVKDFVKLLKLGELEVLDLKSRLLGNTKGSDCLLSFGVSNLSVDQAWMILNDMRNFV
;
A
#
# COMPACT_ATOMS: atom_id res chain seq x y z
N LEU A 1 -12.39 1.93 23.22
CA LEU A 1 -11.68 1.32 22.07
C LEU A 1 -11.34 -0.11 22.45
N ASP A 2 -11.68 -1.07 21.61
CA ASP A 2 -11.29 -2.46 21.82
C ASP A 2 -9.79 -2.59 21.57
N VAL A 3 -9.08 -3.31 22.43
CA VAL A 3 -7.61 -3.42 22.38
C VAL A 3 -7.12 -3.82 20.99
N TRP A 4 -7.81 -4.74 20.32
CA TRP A 4 -7.45 -5.21 18.98
C TRP A 4 -7.48 -4.11 17.91
N ARG A 5 -8.36 -3.10 18.02
CA ARG A 5 -8.41 -1.99 17.04
C ARG A 5 -7.18 -1.11 17.16
N SER A 6 -6.76 -0.80 18.38
CA SER A 6 -5.52 -0.06 18.62
C SER A 6 -4.28 -0.84 18.17
N VAL A 7 -4.30 -2.16 18.31
CA VAL A 7 -3.23 -3.02 17.77
C VAL A 7 -3.23 -3.00 16.23
N ALA A 8 -4.39 -3.10 15.57
CA ALA A 8 -4.50 -3.01 14.11
C ALA A 8 -3.95 -1.68 13.57
N GLU A 9 -4.38 -0.56 14.17
CA GLU A 9 -3.92 0.77 13.81
C GLU A 9 -2.39 0.92 14.00
N GLY A 10 -1.86 0.46 15.14
CA GLY A 10 -0.43 0.46 15.41
C GLY A 10 0.36 -0.39 14.41
N LEU A 11 -0.15 -1.56 14.05
CA LEU A 11 0.47 -2.46 13.07
C LEU A 11 0.42 -1.87 11.65
N ASP A 12 -0.68 -1.22 11.24
CA ASP A 12 -0.80 -0.54 9.95
C ASP A 12 0.29 0.52 9.80
N HIS A 13 0.39 1.42 10.78
CA HIS A 13 1.39 2.48 10.79
C HIS A 13 2.83 1.94 10.86
N PHE A 14 3.09 0.99 11.75
CA PHE A 14 4.41 0.41 11.93
C PHE A 14 4.89 -0.31 10.65
N THR A 15 4.04 -1.16 10.08
CA THR A 15 4.35 -1.92 8.87
C THR A 15 4.62 -0.97 7.71
N PHE A 16 3.72 -0.03 7.46
CA PHE A 16 3.86 0.91 6.35
C PHE A 16 5.10 1.81 6.49
N ARG A 17 5.35 2.37 7.68
CA ARG A 17 6.56 3.18 7.92
C ARG A 17 7.83 2.37 7.80
N SER A 18 7.85 1.13 8.29
CA SER A 18 9.03 0.27 8.20
C SER A 18 9.43 -0.02 6.76
N ILE A 19 8.46 -0.15 5.86
CA ILE A 19 8.69 -0.36 4.42
C ILE A 19 9.27 0.90 3.78
N LEU A 20 8.62 2.05 4.00
CA LEU A 20 9.08 3.35 3.47
C LEU A 20 10.49 3.71 3.98
N SER A 21 10.74 3.55 5.28
CA SER A 21 12.02 3.94 5.91
C SER A 21 13.20 3.09 5.46
N ARG A 22 12.96 1.85 4.99
CA ARG A 22 14.03 1.00 4.47
C ARG A 22 14.40 1.34 3.01
N GLY A 23 13.76 2.35 2.40
CA GLY A 23 13.98 2.71 0.99
C GLY A 23 13.77 1.52 0.06
N THR A 24 12.79 0.69 0.38
CA THR A 24 12.76 -0.70 -0.11
C THR A 24 12.44 -0.77 -1.59
N GLN A 25 13.48 -1.03 -2.37
CA GLN A 25 13.36 -1.77 -3.62
C GLN A 25 12.85 -3.17 -3.28
N LEU A 26 11.53 -3.34 -3.26
CA LEU A 26 10.94 -4.67 -3.21
C LEU A 26 11.15 -5.30 -4.58
N SER A 27 11.89 -6.41 -4.62
CA SER A 27 11.85 -7.29 -5.79
C SER A 27 10.44 -7.85 -5.97
N ASP A 28 10.12 -8.36 -7.15
CA ASP A 28 8.84 -9.01 -7.42
C ASP A 28 8.54 -10.12 -6.40
N GLU A 29 9.55 -10.93 -6.04
CA GLU A 29 9.44 -11.97 -5.01
C GLU A 29 9.23 -11.36 -3.61
N GLY A 30 9.86 -10.22 -3.31
CA GLY A 30 9.65 -9.46 -2.08
C GLY A 30 8.22 -8.94 -1.96
N ALA A 31 7.69 -8.36 -3.04
CA ALA A 31 6.32 -7.88 -3.12
C ALA A 31 5.30 -9.03 -2.96
N LYS A 32 5.54 -10.18 -3.62
CA LYS A 32 4.70 -11.38 -3.47
C LYS A 32 4.68 -11.89 -2.03
N LYS A 33 5.85 -11.99 -1.38
CA LYS A 33 5.95 -12.41 0.04
C LYS A 33 5.24 -11.43 0.95
N PHE A 34 5.46 -10.13 0.77
CA PHE A 34 4.79 -9.11 1.54
C PHE A 34 3.25 -9.22 1.43
N MET A 35 2.71 -9.39 0.22
CA MET A 35 1.28 -9.57 0.04
C MET A 35 0.74 -10.82 0.74
N ALA A 36 1.50 -11.94 0.72
CA ALA A 36 1.13 -13.16 1.43
C ALA A 36 1.15 -12.97 2.95
N ASP A 37 2.16 -12.28 3.49
CA ASP A 37 2.27 -11.96 4.92
C ASP A 37 1.09 -11.08 5.38
N MET A 38 0.71 -10.07 4.58
CA MET A 38 -0.46 -9.23 4.89
C MET A 38 -1.77 -10.00 4.82
N GLN A 39 -1.92 -10.94 3.88
CA GLN A 39 -3.08 -11.85 3.87
C GLN A 39 -3.12 -12.71 5.14
N GLY A 40 -1.99 -13.26 5.57
CA GLY A 40 -1.88 -14.00 6.83
C GLY A 40 -2.27 -13.14 8.04
N LEU A 41 -1.79 -11.90 8.09
CA LEU A 41 -2.17 -10.94 9.12
C LEU A 41 -3.69 -10.70 9.13
N PHE A 42 -4.31 -10.48 7.97
CA PHE A 42 -5.75 -10.29 7.88
C PHE A 42 -6.53 -11.52 8.34
N LEU A 43 -6.06 -12.74 8.03
CA LEU A 43 -6.69 -13.97 8.52
C LEU A 43 -6.72 -14.04 10.05
N VAL A 44 -5.63 -13.67 10.73
CA VAL A 44 -5.58 -13.60 12.20
C VAL A 44 -6.61 -12.60 12.74
N PHE A 45 -6.81 -11.49 12.04
CA PHE A 45 -7.76 -10.46 12.46
C PHE A 45 -9.24 -10.81 12.20
N ARG A 46 -9.54 -11.90 11.47
CA ARG A 46 -10.93 -12.32 11.22
C ARG A 46 -11.67 -12.78 12.47
N ASP A 47 -10.94 -13.23 13.49
CA ASP A 47 -11.55 -13.60 14.78
C ASP A 47 -12.09 -12.37 15.55
N PHE A 48 -11.67 -11.16 15.17
CA PHE A 48 -12.08 -9.91 15.82
C PHE A 48 -13.04 -9.06 14.96
N CYS A 49 -13.04 -9.24 13.63
CA CYS A 49 -13.88 -8.47 12.72
C CYS A 49 -14.10 -9.14 11.36
N GLU A 50 -15.23 -8.84 10.70
CA GLU A 50 -15.57 -9.42 9.39
C GLU A 50 -14.69 -8.90 8.24
N ARG A 51 -14.14 -7.68 8.36
CA ARG A 51 -13.35 -7.01 7.32
C ARG A 51 -12.05 -6.42 7.87
N PRO A 52 -11.05 -7.26 8.17
CA PRO A 52 -9.76 -6.84 8.71
C PRO A 52 -9.11 -5.70 7.95
N GLU A 53 -9.12 -5.75 6.61
CA GLU A 53 -8.46 -4.78 5.73
C GLU A 53 -8.99 -3.34 5.90
N ALA A 54 -10.20 -3.17 6.45
CA ALA A 54 -10.73 -1.85 6.76
C ALA A 54 -9.95 -1.15 7.89
N PHE A 55 -9.26 -1.92 8.73
CA PHE A 55 -8.45 -1.44 9.86
C PHE A 55 -6.96 -1.32 9.52
N PHE A 56 -6.57 -1.63 8.28
CA PHE A 56 -5.21 -1.48 7.76
C PHE A 56 -5.18 -0.57 6.52
N PRO A 57 -5.60 0.71 6.64
CA PRO A 57 -5.77 1.60 5.51
C PRO A 57 -4.50 1.82 4.68
N CYS A 58 -3.34 2.01 5.32
CA CYS A 58 -2.08 2.29 4.61
C CYS A 58 -1.56 1.03 3.92
N VAL A 59 -1.55 -0.10 4.62
CA VAL A 59 -1.13 -1.40 4.07
C VAL A 59 -2.04 -1.82 2.92
N LYS A 60 -3.36 -1.65 3.07
CA LYS A 60 -4.33 -1.96 2.01
C LYS A 60 -4.03 -1.18 0.73
N ASP A 61 -3.78 0.12 0.85
CA ASP A 61 -3.49 0.96 -0.32
C ASP A 61 -2.11 0.67 -0.90
N PHE A 62 -1.13 0.35 -0.06
CA PHE A 62 0.18 -0.12 -0.52
C PHE A 62 0.05 -1.42 -1.33
N VAL A 63 -0.71 -2.41 -0.85
CA VAL A 63 -0.99 -3.65 -1.58
C VAL A 63 -1.72 -3.40 -2.90
N LYS A 64 -2.60 -2.39 -3.00
CA LYS A 64 -3.21 -2.00 -4.27
C LYS A 64 -2.15 -1.52 -5.27
N LEU A 65 -1.22 -0.66 -4.82
CA LEU A 65 -0.13 -0.19 -5.68
C LEU A 65 0.78 -1.33 -6.15
N LEU A 66 1.08 -2.31 -5.28
CA LEU A 66 1.89 -3.49 -5.63
C LEU A 66 1.22 -4.41 -6.68
N LYS A 67 -0.11 -4.33 -6.83
CA LYS A 67 -0.88 -5.16 -7.77
C LYS A 67 -1.07 -4.54 -9.14
N LEU A 68 -0.72 -3.27 -9.31
CA LEU A 68 -0.85 -2.59 -10.59
C LEU A 68 0.08 -3.23 -11.62
N GLY A 69 -0.46 -3.48 -12.81
CA GLY A 69 0.33 -3.90 -13.97
C GLY A 69 1.20 -2.76 -14.50
N GLU A 70 2.12 -3.10 -15.40
CA GLU A 70 3.09 -2.14 -15.95
C GLU A 70 2.43 -0.90 -16.57
N LEU A 71 1.38 -1.12 -17.37
CA LEU A 71 0.64 -0.06 -18.05
C LEU A 71 -0.13 0.82 -17.07
N GLU A 72 -0.69 0.23 -16.01
CA GLU A 72 -1.40 0.98 -14.96
C GLU A 72 -0.42 1.83 -14.14
N VAL A 73 0.78 1.31 -13.86
CA VAL A 73 1.85 2.08 -13.22
C VAL A 73 2.29 3.26 -14.10
N LEU A 74 2.45 3.05 -15.41
CA LEU A 74 2.82 4.12 -16.34
C LEU A 74 1.72 5.18 -16.46
N ASP A 75 0.46 4.78 -16.58
CA ASP A 75 -0.69 5.69 -16.58
C ASP A 75 -0.72 6.51 -15.29
N LEU A 76 -0.66 5.84 -14.14
CA LEU A 76 -0.68 6.49 -12.83
C LEU A 76 0.49 7.48 -12.68
N LYS A 77 1.72 7.08 -13.03
CA LYS A 77 2.88 8.00 -12.99
C LYS A 77 2.67 9.21 -13.89
N SER A 78 2.17 9.02 -15.11
CA SER A 78 1.93 10.12 -16.05
C SER A 78 0.90 11.12 -15.51
N ARG A 79 -0.15 10.62 -14.85
CA ARG A 79 -1.22 11.43 -14.26
C ARG A 79 -0.79 12.12 -12.97
N LEU A 80 0.07 11.50 -12.17
CA LEU A 80 0.69 12.15 -11.00
C LEU A 80 1.64 13.29 -11.39
N LEU A 81 2.32 13.18 -12.54
CA LEU A 81 3.16 14.25 -13.11
C LEU A 81 2.33 15.33 -13.83
N GLY A 82 1.20 14.96 -14.42
CA GLY A 82 0.29 15.88 -15.06
C GLY A 82 -0.37 16.82 -14.04
N ASN A 83 -0.66 18.06 -14.45
CA ASN A 83 -1.27 19.12 -13.62
C ASN A 83 -2.71 18.81 -13.13
N THR A 84 -3.12 17.55 -13.11
CA THR A 84 -4.30 17.08 -12.39
C THR A 84 -4.03 17.06 -10.90
N LYS A 85 -5.04 17.32 -10.07
CA LYS A 85 -4.91 17.15 -8.61
C LYS A 85 -4.51 15.71 -8.32
N GLY A 86 -3.26 15.48 -7.92
CA GLY A 86 -2.70 14.12 -7.76
C GLY A 86 -3.49 13.23 -6.79
N SER A 87 -4.17 13.81 -5.81
CA SER A 87 -5.11 13.11 -4.91
C SER A 87 -6.29 12.47 -5.66
N ASP A 88 -6.86 13.18 -6.63
CA ASP A 88 -8.01 12.70 -7.41
C ASP A 88 -7.59 11.52 -8.30
N CYS A 89 -6.34 11.53 -8.74
CA CYS A 89 -5.75 10.42 -9.48
C CYS A 89 -5.62 9.16 -8.60
N LEU A 90 -5.04 9.27 -7.41
CA LEU A 90 -4.94 8.13 -6.48
C LEU A 90 -6.32 7.53 -6.15
N LEU A 91 -7.33 8.39 -5.92
CA LEU A 91 -8.69 7.94 -5.64
C LEU A 91 -9.29 7.12 -6.79
N SER A 92 -8.96 7.42 -8.05
CA SER A 92 -9.43 6.62 -9.20
C SER A 92 -8.85 5.19 -9.23
N PHE A 93 -7.70 4.96 -8.57
CA PHE A 93 -7.13 3.63 -8.33
C PHE A 93 -7.54 3.06 -6.96
N GLY A 94 -8.50 3.71 -6.28
CA GLY A 94 -8.96 3.34 -4.97
C GLY A 94 -7.96 3.58 -3.85
N VAL A 95 -6.90 4.35 -4.07
CA VAL A 95 -5.90 4.73 -3.06
C VAL A 95 -6.33 6.02 -2.39
N SER A 96 -6.58 5.99 -1.08
CA SER A 96 -7.14 7.14 -0.33
C SER A 96 -6.37 7.49 0.93
N ASN A 97 -5.44 6.64 1.38
CA ASN A 97 -4.73 6.76 2.65
C ASN A 97 -3.23 7.03 2.46
N LEU A 98 -2.75 7.01 1.23
CA LEU A 98 -1.38 7.37 0.88
C LEU A 98 -1.34 8.78 0.30
N SER A 99 -0.31 9.54 0.65
CA SER A 99 -0.03 10.82 -0.03
C SER A 99 0.51 10.58 -1.45
N VAL A 100 0.45 11.61 -2.29
CA VAL A 100 1.05 11.59 -3.63
C VAL A 100 2.54 11.24 -3.56
N ASP A 101 3.27 11.84 -2.63
CA ASP A 101 4.71 11.58 -2.46
C ASP A 101 4.99 10.13 -2.07
N GLN A 102 4.20 9.56 -1.16
CA GLN A 102 4.34 8.17 -0.75
C GLN A 102 4.07 7.22 -1.91
N ALA A 103 2.97 7.43 -2.62
CA ALA A 103 2.64 6.64 -3.80
C ALA A 103 3.73 6.77 -4.88
N TRP A 104 4.25 7.97 -5.10
CA TRP A 104 5.32 8.24 -6.05
C TRP A 104 6.62 7.50 -5.69
N MET A 105 7.05 7.53 -4.42
CA MET A 105 8.20 6.78 -3.94
C MET A 105 8.02 5.27 -4.20
N ILE A 106 6.89 4.73 -3.78
CA ILE A 106 6.54 3.31 -3.94
C ILE A 106 6.60 2.89 -5.42
N LEU A 107 5.99 3.66 -6.32
CA LEU A 107 5.95 3.35 -7.76
C LEU A 107 7.33 3.45 -8.44
N ASN A 108 8.25 4.25 -7.91
CA ASN A 108 9.62 4.37 -8.44
C ASN A 108 10.56 3.29 -7.90
N ASP A 109 10.40 2.90 -6.64
CA ASP A 109 11.25 1.87 -6.03
C ASP A 109 10.91 0.46 -6.52
N MET A 110 9.67 0.22 -6.96
CA MET A 110 9.20 -1.07 -7.46
C MET A 110 9.87 -1.54 -8.78
N ARG A 111 10.57 -0.68 -9.54
CA ARG A 111 10.93 -1.02 -10.94
C ARG A 111 12.33 -0.61 -11.42
N ASN A 112 13.33 -0.48 -10.53
CA ASN A 112 14.72 -0.25 -10.98
C ASN A 112 15.43 -1.50 -11.55
N PHE A 113 14.67 -2.53 -11.97
CA PHE A 113 15.22 -3.74 -12.58
C PHE A 113 14.46 -4.10 -13.87
N VAL A 114 14.76 -3.37 -14.95
CA VAL A 114 14.90 -3.91 -16.32
C VAL A 114 15.97 -3.08 -17.03
#